data_AF-A0A976Q0Z3-F1
#
_entry.id   AF-A0A976Q0Z3-F1
#
_cell.length_a   1.000
_cell.length_b   1.000
_cell.length_c   1.000
_cell.angle_alpha   90.00
_cell.angle_beta   90.00
_cell.angle_gamma   90.00
#
_symmetry.space_group_name_H-M   'P 1'
#
loop_
_entity.id
_entity.type
_entity.pdbx_description
1 polymer ?
#
loop_
_entity_poly.entity_id
_entity_poly.type
_entity_poly.pdbx_seq_one_letter_code
_entity_poly.pdbx_strand_id
1 'polypeptide(L)'
;MPPLQVHGARKDPSEPQQAGTTEPDDIPLYRTTMPKRPYVELGVVVGYGGKPEDLPDEMRRQAAAMGGDAVIQVEGGGYGVLGTVIAYEAE
;
A
#
# COMPACT_ATOMS: atom_id res chain seq x y z
N MET A 1 -33.04 22.31 -21.00
CA MET A 1 -32.17 21.64 -20.00
C MET A 1 -31.14 20.85 -20.79
N PRO A 2 -29.83 21.13 -20.70
CA PRO A 2 -28.83 20.30 -21.38
C PRO A 2 -28.65 18.96 -20.62
N PRO A 3 -28.33 17.86 -21.31
CA PRO A 3 -28.08 16.58 -20.65
C PRO A 3 -26.76 16.64 -19.87
N LEU A 4 -26.79 16.20 -18.61
CA LEU A 4 -25.60 15.94 -17.81
C LEU A 4 -24.78 14.84 -18.50
N GLN A 5 -23.71 15.23 -19.19
CA GLN A 5 -22.68 14.30 -19.63
C GLN A 5 -21.86 13.88 -18.42
N VAL A 6 -22.21 12.73 -17.85
CA VAL A 6 -21.38 12.01 -16.88
C VAL A 6 -20.16 11.45 -17.62
N HIS A 7 -19.13 12.28 -17.80
CA HIS A 7 -17.76 11.81 -18.00
C HIS A 7 -17.26 11.29 -16.65
N GLY A 8 -17.57 10.04 -16.36
CA GLY A 8 -16.93 9.29 -15.29
C GLY A 8 -16.57 7.95 -15.89
N ALA A 9 -15.31 7.82 -16.32
CA ALA A 9 -14.75 6.59 -16.81
C ALA A 9 -15.15 5.45 -15.86
N ARG A 10 -16.00 4.53 -16.34
CA ARG A 10 -16.00 3.18 -15.81
C ARG A 10 -14.62 2.63 -16.14
N LYS A 11 -13.64 2.81 -15.24
CA LYS A 11 -12.48 1.92 -15.21
C LYS A 11 -13.10 0.55 -14.95
N ASP A 12 -13.08 -0.29 -15.98
CA ASP A 12 -13.43 -1.69 -15.90
C ASP A 12 -12.77 -2.29 -14.65
N PRO A 13 -13.51 -2.94 -13.73
CA PRO A 13 -12.92 -3.70 -12.63
C PRO A 13 -12.26 -5.01 -13.12
N SER A 14 -12.01 -5.12 -14.43
CA SER A 14 -11.61 -6.34 -15.14
C SER A 14 -10.16 -6.31 -15.61
N GLU A 15 -9.44 -5.20 -15.44
CA GLU A 15 -8.00 -5.27 -15.50
C GLU A 15 -7.54 -5.99 -14.21
N PRO A 16 -6.82 -7.11 -14.31
CA PRO A 16 -6.19 -7.65 -13.12
C PRO A 16 -5.34 -6.51 -12.58
N GLN A 17 -5.73 -5.95 -11.41
CA GLN A 17 -4.80 -5.19 -10.59
C GLN A 17 -3.59 -6.10 -10.52
N GLN A 18 -2.54 -5.72 -11.23
CA GLN A 18 -1.34 -6.52 -11.37
C GLN A 18 -0.87 -6.70 -9.94
N ALA A 19 -1.16 -7.87 -9.36
CA ALA A 19 -0.75 -8.20 -8.02
C ALA A 19 0.75 -7.99 -8.04
N GLY A 20 1.23 -6.97 -7.32
CA GLY A 20 2.61 -6.56 -7.39
C GLY A 20 3.47 -7.81 -7.27
N THR A 21 4.24 -8.13 -8.31
CA THR A 21 5.23 -9.21 -8.28
C THR A 21 6.42 -8.84 -7.42
N THR A 22 6.26 -7.79 -6.61
CA THR A 22 7.26 -7.19 -5.75
C THR A 22 7.55 -8.21 -4.65
N GLU A 23 8.77 -8.74 -4.69
CA GLU A 23 9.25 -9.62 -3.62
C GLU A 23 9.21 -8.84 -2.30
N PRO A 24 8.94 -9.49 -1.15
CA PRO A 24 8.81 -8.80 0.14
C PRO A 24 10.04 -7.92 0.46
N ASP A 25 11.23 -8.39 0.09
CA ASP A 25 12.50 -7.69 0.26
C ASP A 25 12.58 -6.37 -0.54
N ASP A 26 11.82 -6.26 -1.63
CA ASP A 26 11.78 -5.09 -2.51
C ASP A 26 10.74 -4.04 -2.11
N ILE A 27 9.89 -4.30 -1.11
CA ILE A 27 8.83 -3.36 -0.70
C ILE A 27 9.39 -2.25 0.20
N PRO A 28 9.60 -1.01 -0.28
CA PRO A 28 10.07 0.09 0.55
C PRO A 28 9.08 0.42 1.68
N LEU A 29 9.64 0.67 2.86
CA LEU A 29 8.95 1.22 4.02
C LEU A 29 9.26 2.71 4.13
N TYR A 30 8.28 3.57 3.87
CA TYR A 30 8.40 5.02 4.01
C TYR A 30 7.96 5.45 5.41
N ARG A 31 8.83 6.13 6.16
CA ARG A 31 8.44 6.75 7.43
C ARG A 31 7.83 8.12 7.19
N THR A 32 6.53 8.25 7.44
CA THR A 32 5.83 9.55 7.59
C THR A 32 5.84 10.46 6.35
N THR A 33 6.50 10.08 5.26
CA THR A 33 6.51 10.79 3.98
C THR A 33 5.65 10.05 2.98
N MET A 34 4.56 10.69 2.57
CA MET A 34 3.75 10.19 1.47
C MET A 34 4.57 10.23 0.16
N PRO A 35 4.47 9.20 -0.68
CA PRO A 35 5.06 9.23 -2.01
C PRO A 35 4.50 10.40 -2.83
N LYS A 36 5.34 10.97 -3.69
CA LYS A 36 4.95 12.05 -4.62
C LYS A 36 4.20 11.55 -5.86
N ARG A 37 4.24 10.25 -6.11
CA ARG A 37 3.53 9.61 -7.23
C ARG A 37 2.09 9.31 -6.84
N PRO A 38 1.12 9.32 -7.77
CA PRO A 38 -0.23 8.82 -7.51
C PRO A 38 -0.18 7.37 -7.04
N TYR A 39 -0.93 7.06 -6.00
CA TYR A 39 -1.02 5.71 -5.44
C TYR A 39 -2.45 5.44 -4.97
N VAL A 40 -2.78 4.15 -4.88
CA VAL A 40 -4.01 3.65 -4.26
C VAL A 40 -3.66 2.97 -2.95
N GLU A 41 -4.47 3.20 -1.93
CA GLU A 41 -4.35 2.49 -0.65
C GLU A 41 -5.01 1.12 -0.78
N LEU A 42 -4.25 0.05 -0.54
CA LEU A 42 -4.74 -1.34 -0.58
C LEU A 42 -5.23 -1.81 0.78
N GLY A 43 -4.74 -1.20 1.86
CA GLY A 43 -5.19 -1.43 3.23
C GLY A 43 -4.08 -1.21 4.26
N VAL A 44 -4.23 -1.81 5.44
CA VAL A 44 -3.33 -1.59 6.59
C VAL A 44 -2.67 -2.90 7.01
N VAL A 45 -1.37 -2.84 7.26
CA VAL A 45 -0.56 -3.91 7.84
C VAL A 45 -0.10 -3.51 9.23
N VAL A 46 0.08 -4.52 10.07
CA VAL A 46 0.50 -4.34 11.46
C VAL A 46 1.74 -5.20 11.68
N GLY A 47 2.84 -4.56 12.07
CA GLY A 47 3.98 -5.24 12.65
C GLY A 47 3.79 -5.32 14.16
N TYR A 48 3.74 -6.52 14.72
CA TYR A 48 3.63 -6.73 16.16
C TYR A 48 4.66 -7.78 16.62
N GLY A 49 5.61 -7.37 17.44
CA GLY A 49 6.76 -8.23 17.73
C GLY A 49 7.57 -7.73 18.92
N GLY A 50 8.10 -8.68 19.70
CA GLY A 50 8.91 -8.39 20.88
C GLY A 50 10.24 -7.71 20.57
N LYS A 51 10.65 -7.67 19.29
CA LYS A 51 11.85 -6.99 18.82
C LYS A 51 11.52 -6.05 17.65
N PRO A 52 11.95 -4.79 17.69
CA PRO A 52 11.64 -3.80 16.67
C PRO A 52 12.33 -4.07 15.31
N GLU A 53 13.37 -4.91 15.30
CA GLU A 53 14.12 -5.32 14.11
C GLU A 53 13.34 -6.28 13.19
N ASP A 54 12.41 -7.07 13.73
CA ASP A 54 11.62 -8.05 12.96
C ASP A 54 10.32 -7.47 12.36
N LEU A 55 9.85 -6.33 12.89
CA LEU A 55 8.61 -5.67 12.47
C LEU A 55 8.60 -5.30 10.96
N PRO A 56 9.70 -4.76 10.39
CA PRO A 56 9.77 -4.43 8.97
C PRO A 56 9.51 -5.62 8.04
N ASP A 57 10.08 -6.79 8.35
CA ASP A 57 9.98 -7.99 7.49
C ASP A 57 8.59 -8.62 7.52
N GLU A 58 7.91 -8.55 8.67
CA GLU A 58 6.53 -8.97 8.80
C GLU A 58 5.60 -8.06 7.99
N MET A 59 5.76 -6.74 8.12
CA MET A 59 4.96 -5.76 7.38
C MET A 59 5.17 -5.88 5.86
N ARG A 60 6.41 -6.10 5.42
CA ARG A 60 6.75 -6.36 4.01
C ARG A 60 6.05 -7.60 3.47
N ARG A 61 6.08 -8.71 4.22
CA ARG A 61 5.39 -9.94 3.81
C ARG A 61 3.89 -9.75 3.70
N GLN A 62 3.28 -9.03 4.65
CA GLN A 62 1.85 -8.72 4.57
C GLN A 62 1.54 -7.81 3.38
N ALA A 63 2.37 -6.79 3.12
CA ALA A 63 2.22 -5.89 1.98
C ALA A 63 2.37 -6.61 0.64
N ALA A 64 3.33 -7.52 0.52
CA ALA A 64 3.51 -8.37 -0.66
C ALA A 64 2.29 -9.27 -0.89
N ALA A 65 1.75 -9.87 0.19
CA ALA A 65 0.54 -10.68 0.10
C ALA A 65 -0.69 -9.87 -0.36
N MET A 66 -0.68 -8.55 -0.15
CA MET A 66 -1.72 -7.63 -0.63
C MET A 66 -1.45 -7.11 -2.05
N GLY A 67 -0.31 -7.44 -2.66
CA GLY A 67 0.11 -6.90 -3.96
C GLY A 67 0.53 -5.43 -3.90
N GLY A 68 0.99 -4.97 -2.73
CA GLY A 68 1.48 -3.61 -2.54
C GLY A 68 2.89 -3.40 -3.07
N ASP A 69 3.13 -2.17 -3.55
CA ASP A 69 4.44 -1.72 -4.00
C ASP A 69 5.23 -1.05 -2.89
N ALA A 70 4.56 -0.52 -1.86
CA ALA A 70 5.20 0.13 -0.73
C ALA A 70 4.33 0.11 0.53
N VAL A 71 4.97 0.37 1.66
CA VAL A 71 4.30 0.56 2.95
C VAL A 71 4.63 1.95 3.50
N ILE A 72 3.61 2.75 3.75
CA ILE A 72 3.75 4.02 4.48
C ILE A 72 3.58 3.70 5.96
N GLN A 73 4.70 3.70 6.68
CA GLN A 73 4.74 3.45 8.11
C GLN A 73 4.15 4.64 8.88
N VAL A 74 3.14 4.37 9.69
CA VAL A 74 2.51 5.28 10.65
C VAL A 74 2.98 4.84 12.04
N GLU A 75 3.69 5.70 12.76
CA GLU A 75 4.15 5.34 14.12
C GLU A 75 2.97 4.88 14.98
N GLY A 76 3.08 3.65 15.50
CA GLY A 76 2.15 3.08 16.46
C GLY A 76 2.67 3.25 17.89
N GLY A 77 1.75 3.43 18.84
CA GLY A 77 2.10 3.59 20.24
C GLY A 77 2.60 2.29 20.88
N GLY A 78 3.77 2.35 21.51
CA GLY A 78 4.23 1.43 22.57
C GLY A 78 4.83 0.09 22.14
N TYR A 79 4.17 -0.70 21.28
CA TYR A 79 4.56 -2.10 21.03
C TYR A 79 4.30 -2.62 19.60
N GLY A 80 3.75 -1.77 18.73
CA GLY A 80 3.41 -2.16 17.37
C GLY A 80 3.56 -1.00 16.42
N VAL A 81 3.78 -1.32 15.15
CA VAL A 81 3.90 -0.34 14.08
C VAL A 81 2.80 -0.59 13.07
N LEU A 82 2.08 0.47 12.72
CA LEU A 82 1.05 0.42 11.70
C LEU A 82 1.67 0.87 10.37
N GLY A 83 1.19 0.32 9.27
CA GLY A 83 1.60 0.77 7.95
C GLY A 83 0.45 0.68 6.96
N THR A 84 0.30 1.70 6.12
CA THR A 84 -0.64 1.66 5.01
C THR A 84 0.07 1.07 3.79
N VAL A 85 -0.47 -0.01 3.24
CA VAL A 85 0.01 -0.61 2.01
C VAL A 85 -0.53 0.18 0.83
N ILE A 86 0.34 0.55 -0.08
CA ILE A 86 -0.01 1.29 -1.28
C ILE A 86 0.48 0.55 -2.52
N ALA A 87 -0.21 0.77 -3.64
CA ALA A 87 0.27 0.43 -4.97
C ALA A 87 0.30 1.70 -5.83
N TYR A 88 1.32 1.86 -6.65
CA TYR A 88 1.44 3.00 -7.55
C TYR A 88 0.47 2.83 -8.73
N GLU A 89 -0.18 3.91 -9.17
CA GLU A 89 -0.92 3.85 -10.43
C GLU A 89 0.06 3.71 -11.59
N ALA A 90 -0.20 2.77 -12.51
CA ALA A 90 0.57 2.65 -13.74
C ALA A 90 0.40 3.92 -14.60
N GLU A 91 1.52 4.46 -15.10
CA GLU A 91 1.55 5.61 -16.03
C GLU A 91 0.99 5.25 -17.41
#